data_AF-A0A7W1D9K2-F1
#
_entry.id   AF-A0A7W1D9K2-F1
#
_cell.length_a   1.000
_cell.length_b   1.000
_cell.length_c   1.000
_cell.angle_alpha   90.00
_cell.angle_beta   90.00
_cell.angle_gamma   90.00
#
_symmetry.space_group_name_H-M   'P 1'
#
loop_
_entity.id
_entity.type
_entity.pdbx_description
1 polymer ?
#
loop_
_entity_poly.entity_id
_entity_poly.type
_entity_poly.pdbx_seq_one_letter_code
_entity_poly.pdbx_strand_id
1 'polypeptide(L)'
;MITQLGGSVSTVKSMMGSLMGAGQSISTEFFRDELAKNFLSDYAAEHFEIASYKALIATAEQIGEHECIPVLEEILSEEEAMARWLEERIPFAVRESLKKTSSAAS
;
A
#
# COMPACT_ATOMS: atom_id res chain seq x y z
N MET A 1 23.98 3.44 -11.73
CA MET A 1 23.43 4.58 -10.98
C MET A 1 22.37 4.16 -9.95
N ILE A 2 21.44 3.21 -10.21
CA ILE A 2 20.60 2.61 -9.12
C ILE A 2 21.39 1.60 -8.25
N THR A 3 22.40 0.94 -8.82
CA THR A 3 23.24 -0.04 -8.10
C THR A 3 24.32 0.59 -7.22
N GLN A 4 24.54 1.92 -7.31
CA GLN A 4 25.64 2.59 -6.62
C GLN A 4 25.27 3.20 -5.26
N LEU A 5 23.98 3.21 -4.88
CA LEU A 5 23.51 3.78 -3.62
C LEU A 5 22.89 2.75 -2.64
N GLY A 6 23.02 1.44 -2.88
CA GLY A 6 22.49 0.41 -1.97
C GLY A 6 20.95 0.46 -1.76
N GLY A 7 20.25 1.24 -2.59
CA GLY A 7 18.82 1.46 -2.53
C GLY A 7 18.06 0.24 -3.02
N SER A 8 17.72 -0.63 -2.08
CA SER A 8 16.80 -1.74 -2.30
C SER A 8 15.36 -1.23 -2.50
N VAL A 9 15.01 -0.84 -3.73
CA VAL A 9 13.63 -0.46 -4.11
C VAL A 9 12.64 -1.62 -3.95
N SER A 10 13.12 -2.83 -3.63
CA SER A 10 12.26 -4.01 -3.49
C SER A 10 12.26 -4.65 -2.11
N THR A 11 13.15 -4.32 -1.16
CA THR A 11 13.19 -5.07 0.11
C THR A 11 12.10 -4.62 1.08
N VAL A 12 11.83 -3.32 1.23
CA VAL A 12 10.74 -2.84 2.11
C VAL A 12 9.38 -3.23 1.56
N LYS A 13 9.13 -3.02 0.26
CA LYS A 13 7.89 -3.43 -0.40
C LYS A 13 7.71 -4.96 -0.39
N SER A 14 8.80 -5.72 -0.58
CA SER A 14 8.74 -7.19 -0.45
C SER A 14 8.53 -7.64 0.99
N MET A 15 9.09 -6.96 1.98
CA MET A 15 8.87 -7.27 3.39
C MET A 15 7.43 -6.96 3.81
N MET A 16 6.89 -5.81 3.42
CA MET A 16 5.48 -5.47 3.66
C MET A 16 4.55 -6.45 2.93
N GLY A 17 4.80 -6.71 1.64
CA GLY A 17 4.05 -7.68 0.85
C GLY A 17 4.11 -9.10 1.42
N SER A 18 5.25 -9.51 1.98
CA SER A 18 5.40 -10.83 2.63
C SER A 18 4.64 -10.91 3.95
N LEU A 19 4.62 -9.83 4.74
CA LEU A 19 3.84 -9.76 5.98
C LEU A 19 2.33 -9.79 5.68
N MET A 20 1.87 -9.10 4.64
CA MET A 20 0.47 -9.14 4.21
C MET A 20 0.10 -10.50 3.60
N GLY A 21 1.00 -11.11 2.81
CA GLY A 21 0.78 -12.40 2.16
C GLY A 21 0.72 -13.60 3.12
N ALA A 22 1.47 -13.56 4.23
CA ALA A 22 1.46 -14.63 5.23
C ALA A 22 0.15 -14.74 6.03
N GLY A 23 -0.75 -13.74 5.95
CA GLY A 23 -2.06 -13.74 6.61
C GLY A 23 -3.21 -14.35 5.80
N GLN A 24 -3.01 -14.64 4.50
CA GLN A 24 -4.08 -15.02 3.56
C GLN A 24 -4.12 -16.54 3.28
N SER A 25 -4.65 -17.34 4.22
CA SER A 25 -4.96 -18.76 3.99
C SER A 25 -6.47 -19.02 3.91
N ILE A 26 -6.87 -19.89 2.98
CA ILE A 26 -8.04 -19.78 2.07
C ILE A 26 -9.32 -20.48 2.58
N SER A 27 -10.50 -19.81 2.45
CA SER A 27 -11.82 -20.47 2.29
C SER A 27 -12.84 -19.56 1.57
N THR A 28 -13.87 -20.12 0.94
CA THR A 28 -14.83 -19.40 0.06
C THR A 28 -15.72 -18.38 0.78
N GLU A 29 -15.83 -18.48 2.11
CA GLU A 29 -16.52 -17.52 2.97
C GLU A 29 -15.62 -16.31 3.31
N PHE A 30 -14.30 -16.49 3.24
CA PHE A 30 -13.26 -15.48 3.47
C PHE A 30 -13.16 -14.44 2.35
N PHE A 31 -13.33 -14.84 1.09
CA PHE A 31 -13.23 -13.97 -0.10
C PHE A 31 -14.15 -12.74 -0.07
N ARG A 32 -15.23 -12.77 0.74
CA ARG A 32 -16.24 -11.70 0.80
C ARG A 32 -15.84 -10.57 1.75
N ASP A 33 -15.32 -10.95 2.91
CA ASP A 33 -14.78 -10.03 3.91
C ASP A 33 -13.39 -9.54 3.48
N GLU A 34 -12.66 -10.34 2.70
CA GLU A 34 -11.37 -9.98 2.12
C GLU A 34 -11.42 -8.77 1.19
N LEU A 35 -12.46 -8.52 0.40
CA LEU A 35 -12.44 -7.34 -0.48
C LEU A 35 -12.35 -6.03 0.34
N ALA A 36 -13.23 -5.87 1.33
CA ALA A 36 -13.20 -4.69 2.20
C ALA A 36 -11.92 -4.67 3.04
N LYS A 37 -11.49 -5.81 3.59
CA LYS A 37 -10.24 -5.92 4.35
C LYS A 37 -9.01 -5.58 3.50
N ASN A 38 -8.92 -6.06 2.27
CA ASN A 38 -7.83 -5.78 1.34
C ASN A 38 -7.77 -4.28 1.04
N PHE A 39 -8.89 -3.65 0.70
CA PHE A 39 -8.92 -2.19 0.50
C PHE A 39 -8.48 -1.40 1.74
N LEU A 40 -8.86 -1.84 2.94
CA LEU A 40 -8.42 -1.22 4.20
C LEU A 40 -6.94 -1.46 4.49
N SER A 41 -6.45 -2.68 4.24
CA SER A 41 -5.06 -3.07 4.44
C SER A 41 -4.14 -2.37 3.44
N ASP A 42 -4.53 -2.30 2.18
CA ASP A 42 -3.83 -1.56 1.13
C ASP A 42 -3.80 -0.07 1.49
N TYR A 43 -4.91 0.52 1.91
CA TYR A 43 -4.95 1.92 2.32
C TYR A 43 -4.01 2.23 3.48
N ALA A 44 -3.92 1.32 4.47
CA ALA A 44 -2.96 1.45 5.56
C ALA A 44 -1.50 1.30 5.09
N ALA A 45 -1.24 0.40 4.14
CA ALA A 45 0.08 0.20 3.55
C ALA A 45 0.53 1.45 2.77
N GLU A 46 -0.35 2.06 1.96
CA GLU A 46 -0.05 3.29 1.24
C GLU A 46 0.36 4.43 2.18
N HIS A 47 -0.36 4.62 3.30
CA HIS A 47 0.03 5.63 4.30
C HIS A 47 1.37 5.35 4.96
N PHE A 48 1.74 4.08 5.13
CA PHE A 48 3.07 3.70 5.58
C PHE A 48 4.14 4.02 4.54
N GLU A 49 3.89 3.73 3.26
CA GLU A 49 4.81 4.07 2.15
C GLU A 49 4.97 5.60 2.04
N ILE A 50 3.88 6.38 2.07
CA ILE A 50 3.90 7.86 2.10
C ILE A 50 4.77 8.41 3.23
N ALA A 51 4.58 7.91 4.45
CA ALA A 51 5.38 8.32 5.61
C ALA A 51 6.87 7.95 5.44
N SER A 52 7.14 6.78 4.86
CA SER A 52 8.50 6.29 4.60
C SER A 52 9.22 7.16 3.56
N TYR A 53 8.57 7.51 2.46
CA TYR A 53 9.18 8.37 1.43
C TYR A 53 9.43 9.78 1.95
N LYS A 54 8.51 10.35 2.74
CA LYS A 54 8.74 11.65 3.42
C LYS A 54 9.96 11.60 4.34
N ALA A 55 10.14 10.52 5.09
CA ALA A 55 11.31 10.33 5.93
C ALA A 55 12.61 10.19 5.11
N LEU A 56 12.57 9.47 3.99
CA LEU A 56 13.72 9.31 3.09
C LEU A 56 14.13 10.64 2.43
N ILE A 57 13.16 11.44 1.97
CA ILE A 57 13.42 12.77 1.41
C ILE A 57 14.10 13.66 2.46
N ALA A 58 13.52 13.76 3.66
CA ALA A 58 14.11 14.55 4.75
C ALA A 58 15.52 14.08 5.12
N THR A 59 15.77 12.76 5.06
CA THR A 59 17.10 12.20 5.29
C THR A 59 18.07 12.62 4.18
N ALA A 60 17.67 12.49 2.92
CA ALA A 60 18.48 12.86 1.75
C ALA A 60 18.86 14.34 1.76
N GLU A 61 17.92 15.23 2.10
CA GLU A 61 18.17 16.66 2.31
C GLU A 61 19.20 16.90 3.41
N GLN A 62 19.08 16.17 4.53
CA GLN A 62 19.96 16.38 5.68
C GLN A 62 21.39 15.89 5.46
N ILE A 63 21.59 14.83 4.67
CA ILE A 63 22.92 14.28 4.37
C ILE A 63 23.52 14.85 3.07
N GLY A 64 22.78 15.70 2.35
CA GLY A 64 23.24 16.34 1.11
C GLY A 64 23.17 15.44 -0.14
N GLU A 65 22.47 14.30 -0.07
CA GLU A 65 22.31 13.34 -1.17
C GLU A 65 21.12 13.70 -2.05
N HIS A 66 21.18 14.85 -2.71
CA HIS A 66 20.01 15.42 -3.41
C HIS A 66 19.68 14.71 -4.74
N GLU A 67 20.57 13.87 -5.26
CA GLU A 67 20.36 13.17 -6.54
C GLU A 67 19.16 12.22 -6.51
N CYS A 68 18.78 11.68 -5.33
CA CYS A 68 17.67 10.76 -5.19
C CYS A 68 16.32 11.44 -4.87
N ILE A 69 16.31 12.73 -4.51
CA ILE A 69 15.09 13.44 -4.12
C ILE A 69 14.03 13.42 -5.24
N PRO A 70 14.34 13.71 -6.52
CA PRO A 70 13.32 13.75 -7.57
C PRO A 70 12.58 12.42 -7.76
N VAL A 71 13.30 11.29 -7.67
CA VAL A 71 12.67 9.96 -7.80
C VAL A 71 11.85 9.60 -6.56
N LEU A 72 12.27 10.02 -5.36
CA LEU A 72 11.50 9.82 -4.13
C LEU A 72 10.21 10.65 -4.15
N GLU A 73 10.25 11.88 -4.67
CA GLU A 73 9.07 12.75 -4.82
C GLU A 73 8.09 12.21 -5.87
N GLU A 74 8.60 11.67 -6.99
CA GLU A 74 7.78 11.00 -7.99
C GLU A 74 6.99 9.84 -7.38
N ILE A 75 7.68 8.93 -6.67
CA ILE A 75 7.03 7.78 -6.03
C ILE A 75 6.06 8.24 -4.94
N LEU A 76 6.45 9.22 -4.12
CA LEU A 76 5.54 9.79 -3.10
C LEU A 76 4.23 10.28 -3.73
N SER A 77 4.30 10.95 -4.88
CA SER A 77 3.10 11.42 -5.59
C SER A 77 2.22 10.25 -6.08
N GLU A 78 2.82 9.13 -6.48
CA GLU A 78 2.10 7.92 -6.89
C GLU A 78 1.38 7.27 -5.69
N GLU A 79 2.07 7.06 -4.57
CA GLU A 79 1.46 6.44 -3.38
C GLU A 79 0.37 7.35 -2.77
N GLU A 80 0.56 8.68 -2.80
CA GLU A 80 -0.50 9.63 -2.41
C GLU A 80 -1.72 9.56 -3.35
N ALA A 81 -1.52 9.31 -4.65
CA ALA A 81 -2.61 9.10 -5.60
C ALA A 81 -3.32 7.77 -5.35
N MET A 82 -2.59 6.70 -5.02
CA MET A 82 -3.17 5.39 -4.68
C MET A 82 -3.98 5.47 -3.39
N ALA A 83 -3.47 6.12 -2.35
CA ALA A 83 -4.19 6.33 -1.10
C ALA A 83 -5.53 7.05 -1.32
N ARG A 84 -5.54 8.14 -2.11
CA ARG A 84 -6.78 8.86 -2.48
C ARG A 84 -7.74 7.96 -3.24
N TRP A 85 -7.24 7.20 -4.21
CA TRP A 85 -8.06 6.28 -4.98
C TRP A 85 -8.69 5.20 -4.10
N LEU A 86 -7.94 4.62 -3.16
CA LEU A 86 -8.44 3.64 -2.20
C LEU A 86 -9.50 4.25 -1.27
N GLU A 87 -9.26 5.45 -0.73
CA GLU A 87 -10.20 6.19 0.12
C GLU A 87 -11.58 6.32 -0.54
N GLU A 88 -11.61 6.75 -1.81
CA GLU A 88 -12.86 6.89 -2.58
C GLU A 88 -13.56 5.55 -2.84
N ARG A 89 -12.81 4.43 -2.86
CA ARG A 89 -13.30 3.10 -3.24
C ARG A 89 -13.65 2.21 -2.04
N ILE A 90 -13.12 2.47 -0.85
CA ILE A 90 -13.44 1.73 0.38
C ILE A 90 -14.96 1.61 0.59
N PRO A 91 -15.77 2.69 0.51
CA PRO A 91 -17.22 2.56 0.69
C PRO A 91 -17.89 1.65 -0.34
N PHE A 92 -17.38 1.61 -1.57
CA PHE A 92 -17.85 0.69 -2.60
C PHE A 92 -17.50 -0.76 -2.23
N ALA A 93 -16.25 -1.03 -1.84
CA ALA A 93 -15.81 -2.34 -1.41
C ALA A 93 -16.66 -2.89 -0.26
N VAL A 94 -16.93 -2.07 0.76
CA VAL A 94 -17.80 -2.43 1.90
C VAL A 94 -19.23 -2.76 1.44
N ARG A 95 -19.85 -1.93 0.59
CA ARG A 95 -21.21 -2.18 0.09
C ARG A 95 -21.30 -3.46 -0.73
N GLU A 96 -20.30 -3.73 -1.56
CA GLU A 96 -20.26 -4.95 -2.37
C GLU A 96 -20.05 -6.20 -1.51
N SER A 97 -19.21 -6.14 -0.48
CA SER A 97 -19.07 -7.21 0.51
C SER A 97 -20.41 -7.52 1.20
N LEU A 98 -21.19 -6.51 1.58
CA LEU A 98 -22.50 -6.69 2.23
C LEU A 98 -23.58 -7.27 1.29
N LYS A 99 -23.66 -6.81 0.02
CA LYS A 99 -24.64 -7.33 -0.95
C LYS A 99 -24.44 -8.83 -1.21
N LYS A 100 -23.18 -9.27 -1.31
CA LYS A 100 -22.84 -10.68 -1.54
C LYS A 100 -23.15 -11.57 -0.34
N THR A 101 -23.13 -11.03 0.89
CA THR A 101 -23.55 -11.74 2.11
C THR A 101 -25.06 -12.01 2.14
N SER A 102 -25.89 -11.04 1.72
CA SER A 102 -27.35 -11.21 1.70
C SER A 102 -27.84 -12.25 0.69
N SER A 103 -27.09 -12.51 -0.39
CA SER A 103 -27.47 -13.47 -1.44
C SER A 103 -27.18 -14.92 -1.10
N ALA A 104 -26.41 -15.21 -0.05
CA ALA A 104 -26.04 -16.58 0.34
C ALA A 104 -26.89 -17.14 1.48
N ALA A 105 -27.82 -16.34 2.02
CA ALA A 105 -28.75 -16.73 3.07
C ALA A 105 -30.14 -17.11 2.52
N SER A 106 -30.23 -17.46 1.23
CA SER A 106 -31.45 -17.89 0.52
C SER A 106 -31.16 -19.14 -0.28
#